data_AF-A0A4R3K1C2-F1
#
_entry.id   AF-A0A4R3K1C2-F1
#
_cell.length_a   1.000
_cell.length_b   1.000
_cell.length_c   1.000
_cell.angle_alpha   90.00
_cell.angle_beta   90.00
_cell.angle_gamma   90.00
#
_symmetry.space_group_name_H-M   'P 1'
#
loop_
_entity.id
_entity.type
_entity.pdbx_description
1 polymer ?
#
loop_
_entity_poly.entity_id
_entity_poly.type
_entity_poly.pdbx_seq_one_letter_code
_entity_poly.pdbx_strand_id
1 'polypeptide(L)'
;MKILKFTLSGENAFFKRPEVNTYFYFTYNCVHKVALLGIFGAVLGYNGYNQMSKTDNYPEFYEKLKDIKLSIVPGSKTGYFPKKIQSFNNSVGYASREQGGNLIVKEQWLEKPSWDIYVQIIDEESEKLARAICNQRCVYVPYLGKNDHPADIKNAFVLEGEKCGKQNFLHSLTPSDWIELDVKGEEFEVFDFFKYEEYLPTGLDSTTHLYETVNFVYSNMGVLDVRCDVIQVQEKQNGQNIKKNLVFF
;
A
#
# COMPACT_ATOMS: atom_id res chain seq x y z
N MET A 1 4.96 -5.70 21.21
CA MET A 1 4.64 -6.63 20.11
C MET A 1 5.61 -6.35 18.98
N LYS A 2 6.14 -7.39 18.33
CA LYS A 2 7.16 -7.20 17.29
C LYS A 2 6.54 -6.75 15.99
N ILE A 3 7.15 -5.73 15.39
CA ILE A 3 6.69 -5.12 14.15
C ILE A 3 7.88 -5.03 13.20
N LEU A 4 7.72 -5.56 11.99
CA LEU A 4 8.64 -5.30 10.88
C LEU A 4 8.33 -3.92 10.33
N LYS A 5 9.34 -3.06 10.22
CA LYS A 5 9.27 -1.76 9.54
C LYS A 5 10.24 -1.75 8.36
N PHE A 6 9.79 -1.25 7.22
CA PHE A 6 10.66 -0.93 6.08
C PHE A 6 10.07 0.23 5.27
N THR A 7 10.90 0.86 4.47
CA THR A 7 10.48 1.88 3.50
C THR A 7 10.38 1.22 2.12
N LEU A 8 9.20 1.31 1.51
CA LEU A 8 8.92 0.90 0.13
C LEU A 8 8.90 2.15 -0.76
N SER A 9 9.65 2.18 -1.86
CA SER A 9 9.68 3.33 -2.77
C SER A 9 10.00 2.92 -4.20
N GLY A 10 9.94 3.85 -5.15
CA GLY A 10 10.43 3.65 -6.52
C GLY A 10 10.45 4.97 -7.30
N GLU A 11 11.04 4.98 -8.50
CA GLU A 11 11.03 6.19 -9.34
C GLU A 11 9.63 6.45 -9.91
N ASN A 12 8.91 5.39 -10.28
CA ASN A 12 7.51 5.46 -10.68
C ASN A 12 6.73 4.25 -10.13
N ALA A 13 5.40 4.35 -10.04
CA ALA A 13 4.53 3.20 -9.72
C ALA A 13 3.23 3.24 -10.52
N PHE A 14 2.62 2.07 -10.70
CA PHE A 14 1.34 1.93 -11.38
C PHE A 14 0.50 0.81 -10.77
N PHE A 15 -0.35 1.15 -9.80
CA PHE A 15 -1.34 0.25 -9.21
C PHE A 15 -2.65 0.41 -9.97
N LYS A 16 -2.80 -0.33 -11.07
CA LYS A 16 -3.94 -0.20 -11.99
C LYS A 16 -5.28 -0.27 -11.26
N ARG A 17 -6.12 0.75 -11.45
CA ARG A 17 -7.56 0.70 -11.10
C ARG A 17 -8.30 -0.20 -12.10
N PRO A 18 -9.24 -1.04 -11.64
CA PRO A 18 -9.96 -1.96 -12.52
C PRO A 18 -10.96 -1.26 -13.46
N GLU A 19 -11.16 0.05 -13.31
CA GLU A 19 -12.04 0.85 -14.15
C GLU A 19 -11.62 0.84 -15.61
N VAL A 20 -12.60 0.62 -16.49
CA VAL A 20 -12.42 0.74 -17.93
C VAL A 20 -12.54 2.22 -18.30
N ASN A 21 -11.45 2.80 -18.78
CA ASN A 21 -11.42 4.17 -19.27
C ASN A 21 -10.90 4.19 -20.71
N THR A 22 -11.59 4.94 -21.56
CA THR A 22 -11.30 5.03 -23.01
C THR A 22 -10.05 5.84 -23.33
N TYR A 23 -9.59 6.70 -22.41
CA TYR A 23 -8.50 7.66 -22.67
C TYR A 23 -7.16 7.22 -22.10
N PHE A 24 -7.13 6.71 -20.86
CA PHE A 24 -5.92 6.19 -20.21
C PHE A 24 -6.27 5.40 -18.94
N TYR A 25 -5.39 4.48 -18.54
CA TYR A 25 -5.56 3.72 -17.31
C TYR A 25 -5.14 4.53 -16.08
N PHE A 26 -5.97 4.50 -15.04
CA PHE A 26 -5.69 5.16 -13.77
C PHE A 26 -4.92 4.25 -12.80
N THR A 27 -4.17 4.89 -11.91
CA THR A 27 -3.53 4.25 -10.75
C THR A 27 -4.19 4.70 -9.46
N TYR A 28 -4.20 3.85 -8.44
CA TYR A 28 -4.41 4.29 -7.06
C TYR A 28 -3.30 5.28 -6.65
N ASN A 29 -3.61 6.25 -5.78
CA ASN A 29 -2.62 7.19 -5.25
C ASN A 29 -1.69 6.53 -4.23
N CYS A 30 -2.23 5.61 -3.43
CA CYS A 30 -1.45 4.89 -2.43
C CYS A 30 -1.32 3.41 -2.79
N VAL A 31 -0.22 2.80 -2.32
CA VAL A 31 -0.10 1.34 -2.33
C VAL A 31 -1.17 0.75 -1.42
N HIS A 32 -1.84 -0.31 -1.88
CA HIS A 32 -2.93 -0.95 -1.17
C HIS A 32 -2.54 -2.35 -0.65
N LYS A 33 -3.33 -2.91 0.26
CA LYS A 33 -3.02 -4.19 0.94
C LYS A 33 -2.74 -5.29 -0.07
N VAL A 34 -3.65 -5.50 -1.03
CA VAL A 34 -3.49 -6.58 -2.03
C VAL A 34 -2.19 -6.46 -2.84
N ALA A 35 -1.76 -5.25 -3.20
CA ALA A 35 -0.49 -5.02 -3.89
C ALA A 35 0.72 -5.32 -2.98
N LEU A 36 0.66 -4.93 -1.70
CA LEU A 36 1.69 -5.30 -0.72
C LEU A 36 1.80 -6.81 -0.54
N LEU A 37 0.67 -7.53 -0.47
CA LEU A 37 0.67 -8.99 -0.38
C LEU A 37 1.33 -9.62 -1.61
N GLY A 38 1.10 -9.08 -2.81
CA GLY A 38 1.79 -9.51 -4.02
C GLY A 38 3.30 -9.29 -3.96
N ILE A 39 3.74 -8.14 -3.45
CA ILE A 39 5.16 -7.84 -3.21
C ILE A 39 5.76 -8.81 -2.19
N PHE A 40 5.04 -9.11 -1.10
CA PHE A 40 5.46 -10.07 -0.08
C PHE A 40 5.55 -11.49 -0.64
N GLY A 41 4.59 -11.88 -1.47
CA GLY A 41 4.62 -13.13 -2.23
C GLY A 41 5.86 -13.23 -3.12
N ALA A 42 6.20 -12.18 -3.86
CA ALA A 42 7.41 -12.14 -4.67
C ALA A 42 8.70 -12.28 -3.83
N VAL A 43 8.75 -11.62 -2.67
CA VAL A 43 9.87 -11.73 -1.72
C VAL A 43 10.02 -13.17 -1.21
N LEU A 44 8.91 -13.82 -0.86
CA LEU A 44 8.89 -15.18 -0.31
C LEU A 44 8.89 -16.30 -1.37
N GLY A 45 8.67 -15.97 -2.64
CA GLY A 45 8.63 -16.92 -3.74
C GLY A 45 7.28 -17.63 -3.94
N TYR A 46 6.17 -17.05 -3.48
CA TYR A 46 4.84 -17.62 -3.68
C TYR A 46 4.32 -17.37 -5.09
N ASN A 47 3.53 -18.33 -5.57
CA ASN A 47 2.94 -18.30 -6.89
C ASN A 47 1.86 -17.21 -7.01
N GLY A 48 1.78 -16.63 -8.21
CA GLY A 48 0.81 -15.60 -8.57
C GLY A 48 -0.32 -16.16 -9.44
N TYR A 49 -1.07 -15.24 -10.07
CA TYR A 49 -2.21 -15.57 -10.90
C TYR A 49 -1.89 -16.50 -12.08
N ASN A 50 -0.69 -16.38 -12.67
CA ASN A 50 -0.30 -17.18 -13.85
C ASN A 50 -0.11 -18.67 -13.52
N GLN A 51 0.06 -19.02 -12.25
CA GLN A 51 0.28 -20.38 -11.80
C GLN A 51 -0.97 -21.00 -11.15
N MET A 52 -2.09 -20.26 -11.11
CA MET A 52 -3.34 -20.78 -10.57
C MET A 52 -3.89 -21.91 -11.46
N SER A 53 -4.35 -22.97 -10.81
CA SER A 53 -5.19 -23.98 -11.42
C SER A 53 -6.66 -23.53 -11.43
N LYS A 54 -7.49 -24.19 -12.24
CA LYS A 54 -8.94 -23.89 -12.32
C LYS A 54 -9.70 -24.18 -11.01
N THR A 55 -9.10 -24.93 -10.10
CA THR A 55 -9.69 -25.30 -8.80
C THR A 55 -9.26 -24.37 -7.67
N ASP A 56 -8.29 -23.48 -7.92
CA ASP A 56 -7.80 -22.57 -6.89
C ASP A 56 -8.74 -21.38 -6.74
N ASN A 57 -9.13 -21.08 -5.51
CA ASN A 57 -9.98 -19.93 -5.20
C ASN A 57 -9.21 -18.62 -5.22
N TYR A 58 -7.89 -18.63 -5.00
CA TYR A 58 -7.03 -17.45 -4.97
C TYR A 58 -5.60 -17.82 -5.37
N PRO A 59 -4.77 -16.86 -5.78
CA PRO A 59 -3.34 -17.11 -5.98
C PRO A 59 -2.66 -17.45 -4.64
N GLU A 60 -1.59 -18.26 -4.69
CA GLU A 60 -0.91 -18.77 -3.48
C GLU A 60 -0.47 -17.65 -2.53
N PHE A 61 0.08 -16.55 -3.08
CA PHE A 61 0.51 -15.43 -2.23
C PHE A 61 -0.63 -14.86 -1.40
N TYR A 62 -1.84 -14.80 -1.97
CA TYR A 62 -2.99 -14.20 -1.30
C TYR A 62 -3.52 -15.15 -0.24
N GLU A 63 -3.65 -16.45 -0.53
CA GLU A 63 -4.09 -17.43 0.47
C GLU A 63 -3.20 -17.44 1.71
N LYS A 64 -1.88 -17.37 1.53
CA LYS A 64 -0.92 -17.42 2.63
C LYS A 64 -0.81 -16.12 3.42
N LEU A 65 -1.04 -14.97 2.77
CA LEU A 65 -0.69 -13.67 3.33
C LEU A 65 -1.89 -12.75 3.60
N LYS A 66 -3.12 -13.11 3.20
CA LYS A 66 -4.34 -12.27 3.38
C LYS A 66 -4.59 -11.82 4.81
N ASP A 67 -4.24 -12.66 5.78
CA ASP A 67 -4.45 -12.41 7.21
C ASP A 67 -3.38 -11.51 7.84
N ILE A 68 -2.29 -11.20 7.11
CA ILE A 68 -1.27 -10.28 7.58
C ILE A 68 -1.90 -8.92 7.89
N LYS A 69 -1.62 -8.43 9.09
CA LYS A 69 -1.99 -7.09 9.57
C LYS A 69 -0.87 -6.12 9.25
N LEU A 70 -1.21 -5.08 8.49
CA LEU A 70 -0.25 -4.06 8.08
C LEU A 70 -0.76 -2.65 8.35
N SER A 71 0.18 -1.72 8.43
CA SER A 71 -0.07 -0.28 8.52
C SER A 71 0.77 0.43 7.46
N ILE A 72 0.21 1.46 6.84
CA ILE A 72 0.83 2.20 5.74
C ILE A 72 0.91 3.67 6.12
N VAL A 73 2.12 4.21 6.14
CA VAL A 73 2.37 5.64 6.34
C VAL A 73 2.89 6.20 5.01
N PRO A 74 2.12 7.06 4.30
CA PRO A 74 2.62 7.71 3.10
C PRO A 74 3.87 8.54 3.41
N GLY A 75 4.87 8.47 2.54
CA GLY A 75 6.08 9.29 2.63
C GLY A 75 5.88 10.75 2.19
N SER A 76 4.69 11.09 1.68
CA SER A 76 4.31 12.47 1.36
C SER A 76 3.56 13.12 2.51
N LYS A 77 3.72 14.44 2.67
CA LYS A 77 3.09 15.22 3.76
C LYS A 77 1.56 15.06 3.80
N THR A 78 0.92 14.94 2.65
CA THR A 78 -0.56 14.95 2.51
C THR A 78 -1.13 13.62 2.03
N GLY A 79 -0.32 12.57 1.87
CA GLY A 79 -0.74 11.29 1.27
C GLY A 79 -0.81 11.31 -0.26
N TYR A 80 -0.69 12.49 -0.89
CA TYR A 80 -0.68 12.65 -2.34
C TYR A 80 0.72 12.48 -2.93
N PHE A 81 0.82 11.79 -4.07
CA PHE A 81 2.04 11.73 -4.89
C PHE A 81 1.75 12.36 -6.27
N PRO A 82 2.70 13.12 -6.85
CA PRO A 82 2.55 13.64 -8.20
C PRO A 82 2.32 12.50 -9.20
N LYS A 83 1.59 12.80 -10.27
CA LYS A 83 1.31 11.83 -11.32
C LYS A 83 1.62 12.40 -12.70
N LYS A 84 2.10 11.55 -13.59
CA LYS A 84 2.29 11.86 -15.01
C LYS A 84 1.54 10.87 -15.90
N ILE A 85 1.12 11.33 -17.07
CA ILE A 85 0.58 10.44 -18.11
C ILE A 85 1.75 9.97 -18.97
N GLN A 86 1.97 8.67 -19.00
CA GLN A 86 2.92 8.02 -19.89
C GLN A 86 2.17 7.38 -21.05
N SER A 87 2.63 7.62 -22.28
CA SER A 87 2.13 6.96 -23.48
C SER A 87 3.22 6.05 -24.07
N PHE A 88 2.84 4.85 -24.49
CA PHE A 88 3.73 3.93 -25.17
C PHE A 88 2.95 3.03 -26.14
N ASN A 89 3.65 2.52 -27.15
CA ASN A 89 3.07 1.67 -28.17
C ASN A 89 3.29 0.20 -27.81
N ASN A 90 2.21 -0.57 -27.78
CA ASN A 90 2.27 -2.01 -27.77
C ASN A 90 2.17 -2.52 -29.20
N SER A 91 3.31 -2.91 -29.76
CA SER A 91 3.48 -3.36 -31.15
C SER A 91 3.48 -4.88 -31.31
N VAL A 92 3.04 -5.66 -30.30
CA VAL A 92 2.88 -7.10 -30.51
C VAL A 92 1.77 -7.33 -31.54
N GLY A 93 2.03 -8.12 -32.59
CA GLY A 93 1.19 -8.18 -33.79
C GLY A 93 -0.27 -8.65 -33.61
N TYR A 94 -0.64 -9.09 -32.41
CA TYR A 94 -2.01 -9.46 -32.01
C TYR A 94 -2.68 -8.43 -31.08
N ALA A 95 -1.98 -7.36 -30.70
CA ALA A 95 -2.46 -6.36 -29.73
C ALA A 95 -3.60 -5.49 -30.25
N SER A 96 -3.70 -5.31 -31.57
CA SER A 96 -4.72 -4.46 -32.18
C SER A 96 -5.16 -4.98 -33.54
N ARG A 97 -6.45 -4.83 -33.84
CA ARG A 97 -7.03 -5.00 -35.18
C ARG A 97 -7.08 -3.68 -35.96
N GLU A 98 -6.60 -2.58 -35.38
CA GLU A 98 -6.53 -1.27 -36.03
C GLU A 98 -5.47 -1.26 -37.13
N GLN A 99 -5.66 -0.39 -38.12
CA GLN A 99 -4.77 -0.24 -39.27
C GLN A 99 -3.37 0.17 -38.79
N GLY A 100 -2.40 -0.74 -38.90
CA GLY A 100 -1.03 -0.57 -38.40
C GLY A 100 -0.65 -1.50 -37.24
N GLY A 101 -1.60 -2.26 -36.67
CA GLY A 101 -1.32 -3.34 -35.71
C GLY A 101 -0.75 -2.89 -34.35
N ASN A 102 -0.75 -1.60 -34.05
CA ASN A 102 -0.21 -1.03 -32.81
C ASN A 102 -1.35 -0.61 -31.87
N LEU A 103 -1.28 -1.02 -30.61
CA LEU A 103 -2.15 -0.50 -29.56
C LEU A 103 -1.42 0.62 -28.81
N ILE A 104 -1.97 1.85 -28.85
CA ILE A 104 -1.44 2.95 -28.05
C ILE A 104 -1.98 2.83 -26.63
N VAL A 105 -1.09 2.57 -25.67
CA VAL A 105 -1.43 2.49 -24.26
C VAL A 105 -1.05 3.80 -23.58
N LYS A 106 -1.99 4.34 -22.80
CA LYS A 106 -1.76 5.51 -21.96
C LYS A 106 -2.04 5.14 -20.51
N GLU A 107 -1.10 5.43 -19.62
CA GLU A 107 -1.18 5.10 -18.21
C GLU A 107 -0.83 6.31 -17.36
N GLN A 108 -1.50 6.46 -16.23
CA GLN A 108 -1.14 7.44 -15.22
C GLN A 108 -0.20 6.80 -14.21
N TRP A 109 1.04 7.27 -14.12
CA TRP A 109 2.04 6.77 -13.18
C TRP A 109 2.21 7.72 -12.00
N LEU A 110 2.39 7.16 -10.80
CA LEU A 110 2.87 7.93 -9.64
C LEU A 110 4.35 8.25 -9.85
N GLU A 111 4.79 9.43 -9.43
CA GLU A 111 6.18 9.87 -9.50
C GLU A 111 6.82 9.91 -8.12
N LYS A 112 7.99 9.25 -8.01
CA LYS A 112 8.79 9.13 -6.79
C LYS A 112 7.99 8.76 -5.54
N PRO A 113 7.06 7.77 -5.62
CA PRO A 113 6.27 7.44 -4.45
C PRO A 113 7.12 6.72 -3.39
N SER A 114 6.72 6.89 -2.13
CA SER A 114 7.34 6.20 -1.01
C SER A 114 6.35 5.99 0.14
N TRP A 115 6.50 4.90 0.87
CA TRP A 115 5.68 4.53 2.02
C TRP A 115 6.55 3.86 3.07
N ASP A 116 6.33 4.18 4.34
CA ASP A 116 6.77 3.32 5.43
C ASP A 116 5.68 2.26 5.68
N ILE A 117 6.08 1.00 5.58
CA ILE A 117 5.21 -0.15 5.78
C ILE A 117 5.56 -0.81 7.11
N TYR A 118 4.54 -1.10 7.90
CA TYR A 118 4.64 -1.81 9.16
C TYR A 118 3.83 -3.09 9.07
N VAL A 119 4.42 -4.21 9.47
CA VAL A 119 3.78 -5.53 9.48
C VAL A 119 3.88 -6.12 10.87
N GLN A 120 2.75 -6.54 11.45
CA GLN A 120 2.76 -7.26 12.72
C GLN A 120 3.38 -8.65 12.52
N ILE A 121 4.29 -9.03 13.42
CA ILE A 121 4.92 -10.35 13.41
C ILE A 121 4.19 -11.21 14.44
N ILE A 122 3.22 -12.02 13.97
CA ILE A 122 2.29 -12.78 14.81
C ILE A 122 2.21 -14.27 14.46
N ASP A 123 2.69 -14.66 13.28
CA ASP A 123 2.60 -16.01 12.73
C ASP A 123 3.86 -16.38 11.94
N GLU A 124 3.90 -17.61 11.44
CA GLU A 124 5.06 -18.13 10.70
C GLU A 124 5.34 -17.34 9.41
N GLU A 125 4.30 -16.89 8.72
CA GLU A 125 4.40 -16.20 7.43
C GLU A 125 4.94 -14.76 7.59
N SER A 126 4.44 -14.02 8.58
CA SER A 126 4.95 -12.71 8.96
C SER A 126 6.38 -12.77 9.50
N GLU A 127 6.77 -13.85 10.19
CA GLU A 127 8.16 -14.08 10.59
C GLU A 127 9.08 -14.35 9.40
N LYS A 128 8.65 -15.20 8.44
CA LYS A 128 9.41 -15.45 7.20
C LYS A 128 9.63 -14.15 6.44
N LEU A 129 8.59 -13.34 6.30
CA LEU A 129 8.66 -12.04 5.65
C LEU A 129 9.65 -11.11 6.35
N ALA A 130 9.56 -10.99 7.67
CA ALA A 130 10.47 -10.14 8.44
C ALA A 130 11.94 -10.58 8.27
N ARG A 131 12.21 -11.89 8.33
CA ARG A 131 13.56 -12.42 8.09
C ARG A 131 14.04 -12.12 6.68
N ALA A 132 13.20 -12.30 5.65
CA ALA A 132 13.60 -12.05 4.27
C ALA A 132 13.91 -10.57 4.02
N ILE A 133 13.01 -9.68 4.44
CA ILE A 133 13.11 -8.22 4.24
C ILE A 133 14.32 -7.63 5.00
N CYS A 134 14.51 -7.99 6.28
CA CYS A 134 15.66 -7.51 7.04
C CYS A 134 17.01 -8.01 6.50
N ASN A 135 17.04 -9.19 5.88
CA ASN A 135 18.24 -9.73 5.24
C ASN A 135 18.38 -9.34 3.77
N GLN A 136 17.52 -8.45 3.25
CA GLN A 136 17.51 -8.00 1.86
C GLN A 136 17.46 -9.16 0.86
N ARG A 137 16.69 -10.21 1.17
CA ARG A 137 16.50 -11.38 0.31
C ARG A 137 15.12 -11.33 -0.33
N CYS A 138 15.06 -11.58 -1.62
CA CYS A 138 13.83 -11.83 -2.36
C CYS A 138 14.07 -12.97 -3.35
N VAL A 139 13.04 -13.79 -3.58
CA VAL A 139 13.08 -14.86 -4.59
C VAL A 139 12.84 -14.28 -5.98
N TYR A 140 11.87 -13.38 -6.09
CA TYR A 140 11.57 -12.62 -7.30
C TYR A 140 11.76 -11.12 -7.04
N VAL A 141 12.14 -10.38 -8.09
CA VAL A 141 12.27 -8.92 -8.02
C VAL A 141 10.89 -8.31 -7.75
N PRO A 142 10.72 -7.54 -6.66
CA PRO A 142 9.45 -6.89 -6.36
C PRO A 142 9.23 -5.66 -7.26
N TYR A 143 7.97 -5.39 -7.57
CA TYR A 143 7.56 -4.26 -8.41
C TYR A 143 6.38 -3.50 -7.81
N LEU A 144 6.30 -2.20 -8.09
CA LEU A 144 5.19 -1.32 -7.71
C LEU A 144 4.07 -1.38 -8.75
N GLY A 145 3.37 -2.53 -8.74
CA GLY A 145 2.18 -2.80 -9.55
C GLY A 145 2.46 -3.61 -10.81
N LYS A 146 3.43 -3.20 -11.64
CA LYS A 146 3.88 -3.98 -12.81
C LYS A 146 5.40 -3.95 -12.98
N ASN A 147 5.94 -4.88 -13.77
CA ASN A 147 7.37 -5.13 -13.96
C ASN A 147 8.19 -3.92 -14.44
N ASP A 148 7.57 -2.93 -15.10
CA ASP A 148 8.23 -1.68 -15.50
C ASP A 148 8.55 -0.73 -14.32
N HIS A 149 8.11 -1.08 -13.11
CA HIS A 149 8.25 -0.26 -11.90
C HIS A 149 8.96 -1.02 -10.78
N PRO A 150 10.30 -1.23 -10.84
CA PRO A 150 11.04 -1.89 -9.77
C PRO A 150 10.80 -1.23 -8.42
N ALA A 151 10.62 -2.06 -7.38
CA ALA A 151 10.41 -1.60 -6.02
C ALA A 151 11.73 -1.57 -5.24
N ASP A 152 11.99 -0.45 -4.59
CA ASP A 152 13.06 -0.30 -3.61
C ASP A 152 12.54 -0.59 -2.21
N ILE A 153 13.15 -1.56 -1.52
CA ILE A 153 12.88 -1.88 -0.11
C ILE A 153 14.13 -1.52 0.70
N LYS A 154 14.00 -0.53 1.58
CA LYS A 154 15.12 0.06 2.34
C LYS A 154 14.76 0.22 3.81
N ASN A 155 15.76 0.50 4.65
CA ASN A 155 15.57 0.81 6.07
C ASN A 155 14.77 -0.25 6.84
N ALA A 156 15.01 -1.52 6.56
CA ALA A 156 14.31 -2.64 7.15
C ALA A 156 14.85 -2.98 8.54
N PHE A 157 13.98 -2.98 9.56
CA PHE A 157 14.32 -3.44 10.90
C PHE A 157 13.07 -3.89 11.67
N VAL A 158 13.27 -4.66 12.74
CA VAL A 158 12.21 -5.03 13.68
C VAL A 158 12.25 -4.09 14.87
N LEU A 159 11.08 -3.62 15.30
CA LEU A 159 10.90 -2.75 16.45
C LEU A 159 9.76 -3.26 17.35
N GLU A 160 9.69 -2.75 18.56
CA GLU A 160 8.57 -3.01 19.48
C GLU A 160 7.48 -1.95 19.31
N GLY A 161 6.24 -2.43 19.21
CA GLY A 161 5.05 -1.60 19.31
C GLY A 161 4.25 -1.93 20.57
N GLU A 162 3.61 -0.92 21.13
CA GLU A 162 2.78 -1.03 22.31
C GLU A 162 1.36 -0.58 22.00
N LYS A 163 0.37 -1.35 22.43
CA LYS A 163 -1.03 -0.94 22.34
C LYS A 163 -1.23 0.27 23.25
N CYS A 164 -1.72 1.36 22.69
CA CYS A 164 -2.02 2.58 23.44
C CYS A 164 -3.52 2.88 23.43
N GLY A 165 -3.95 3.70 24.40
CA GLY A 165 -5.32 4.21 24.45
C GLY A 165 -5.56 5.28 23.38
N LYS A 166 -6.66 6.04 23.54
CA LYS A 166 -7.03 7.12 22.62
C LYS A 166 -5.84 8.04 22.32
N GLN A 167 -5.63 8.31 21.04
CA GLN A 167 -4.58 9.19 20.53
C GLN A 167 -5.22 10.36 19.79
N ASN A 168 -4.65 11.55 19.97
CA ASN A 168 -5.16 12.76 19.30
C ASN A 168 -4.83 12.79 17.80
N PHE A 169 -3.81 12.05 17.37
CA PHE A 169 -3.33 12.03 15.98
C PHE A 169 -2.92 10.62 15.59
N LEU A 170 -3.24 10.25 14.35
CA LEU A 170 -2.84 9.00 13.71
C LEU A 170 -1.87 9.32 12.57
N HIS A 171 -0.86 8.47 12.42
CA HIS A 171 0.22 8.69 11.45
C HIS A 171 0.09 7.80 10.21
N SER A 172 -0.81 6.81 10.24
CA SER A 172 -1.03 5.87 9.14
C SER A 172 -2.37 6.11 8.45
N LEU A 173 -2.49 5.58 7.24
CA LEU A 173 -3.79 5.33 6.63
C LEU A 173 -4.68 4.52 7.58
N THR A 174 -5.91 4.98 7.73
CA THR A 174 -6.88 4.39 8.65
C THR A 174 -8.22 4.23 7.95
N PRO A 175 -8.92 3.07 8.05
CA PRO A 175 -10.28 2.94 7.55
C PRO A 175 -11.18 4.05 8.10
N SER A 176 -11.93 4.72 7.23
CA SER A 176 -12.75 5.89 7.61
C SER A 176 -13.73 5.56 8.74
N ASP A 177 -14.28 4.35 8.71
CA ASP A 177 -15.33 3.93 9.65
C ASP A 177 -14.77 3.61 11.05
N TRP A 178 -13.45 3.57 11.20
CA TRP A 178 -12.77 3.31 12.47
C TRP A 178 -12.42 4.59 13.23
N ILE A 179 -12.60 5.77 12.64
CA ILE A 179 -12.21 7.04 13.25
C ILE A 179 -13.26 8.12 13.09
N GLU A 180 -13.27 9.04 14.03
CA GLU A 180 -14.00 10.30 13.94
C GLU A 180 -13.00 11.45 14.03
N LEU A 181 -12.88 12.25 12.97
CA LEU A 181 -11.99 13.39 12.94
C LEU A 181 -12.66 14.63 13.52
N ASP A 182 -11.87 15.47 14.19
CA ASP A 182 -12.29 16.80 14.63
C ASP A 182 -12.24 17.78 13.44
N VAL A 183 -13.34 17.83 12.69
CA VAL A 183 -13.50 18.72 11.53
C VAL A 183 -14.07 20.09 11.94
N LYS A 184 -14.45 20.29 13.21
CA LYS A 184 -15.24 21.44 13.68
C LYS A 184 -14.43 22.48 14.45
N GLY A 185 -13.12 22.31 14.60
CA GLY A 185 -12.25 23.32 15.23
C GLY A 185 -12.41 24.69 14.57
N GLU A 186 -13.04 25.61 15.28
CA GLU A 186 -13.17 27.02 14.94
C GLU A 186 -11.78 27.64 14.74
N GLU A 187 -11.63 28.47 13.71
CA GLU A 187 -10.38 29.08 13.18
C GLU A 187 -9.55 28.22 12.22
N PHE A 188 -10.14 27.90 11.06
CA PHE A 188 -9.47 27.45 9.83
C PHE A 188 -8.41 28.42 9.26
N GLU A 189 -8.04 29.49 9.96
CA GLU A 189 -7.23 30.59 9.41
C GLU A 189 -5.72 30.50 9.73
N VAL A 190 -5.25 29.54 10.53
CA VAL A 190 -3.83 29.50 10.99
C VAL A 190 -3.06 28.19 10.70
N PHE A 191 -3.73 27.06 10.43
CA PHE A 191 -3.07 25.77 10.21
C PHE A 191 -3.40 25.15 8.83
N ASP A 192 -2.36 24.70 8.11
CA ASP A 192 -2.48 23.90 6.88
C ASP A 192 -3.02 22.49 7.21
N PHE A 193 -4.33 22.38 7.40
CA PHE A 193 -5.00 21.09 7.54
C PHE A 193 -5.16 20.40 6.18
N PHE A 194 -5.01 19.07 6.16
CA PHE A 194 -5.33 18.25 5.00
C PHE A 194 -6.12 17.01 5.41
N LYS A 195 -6.96 16.54 4.49
CA LYS A 195 -7.65 15.25 4.58
C LYS A 195 -7.56 14.57 3.22
N TYR A 196 -6.76 13.52 3.15
CA TYR A 196 -6.72 12.61 2.01
C TYR A 196 -7.69 11.46 2.25
N GLU A 197 -8.47 11.12 1.21
CA GLU A 197 -9.38 9.98 1.22
C GLU A 197 -9.25 9.18 -0.08
N GLU A 198 -9.21 7.86 0.02
CA GLU A 198 -9.20 6.97 -1.14
C GLU A 198 -9.79 5.60 -0.78
N TYR A 199 -10.62 5.05 -1.67
CA TYR A 199 -11.04 3.65 -1.60
C TYR A 199 -9.90 2.75 -2.07
N LEU A 200 -9.32 1.98 -1.15
CA LEU A 200 -8.18 1.11 -1.43
C LEU A 200 -8.58 -0.37 -1.32
N PRO A 201 -8.06 -1.24 -2.20
CA PRO A 201 -8.23 -2.69 -2.09
C PRO A 201 -7.65 -3.25 -0.79
N THR A 202 -8.50 -3.94 -0.03
CA THR A 202 -8.12 -4.65 1.20
C THR A 202 -8.19 -6.17 1.04
N GLY A 203 -9.02 -6.64 0.09
CA GLY A 203 -9.20 -8.06 -0.19
C GLY A 203 -9.56 -8.34 -1.64
N LEU A 204 -9.83 -9.61 -1.90
CA LEU A 204 -10.29 -10.13 -3.17
C LEU A 204 -11.59 -10.89 -2.92
N ASP A 205 -12.59 -10.66 -3.76
CA ASP A 205 -13.81 -11.47 -3.74
C ASP A 205 -13.50 -12.90 -4.19
N SER A 206 -14.01 -13.88 -3.44
CA SER A 206 -13.72 -15.31 -3.66
C SER A 206 -14.20 -15.87 -4.98
N THR A 207 -15.21 -15.24 -5.60
CA THR A 207 -15.87 -15.76 -6.81
C THR A 207 -15.37 -15.04 -8.06
N THR A 208 -15.24 -13.72 -7.98
CA THR A 208 -14.94 -12.85 -9.12
C THR A 208 -13.49 -12.36 -9.15
N HIS A 209 -12.75 -12.52 -8.05
CA HIS A 209 -11.40 -11.97 -7.83
C HIS A 209 -11.31 -10.45 -8.01
N LEU A 210 -12.46 -9.76 -7.96
CA LEU A 210 -12.51 -8.30 -7.94
C LEU A 210 -12.05 -7.78 -6.58
N TYR A 211 -11.52 -6.56 -6.57
CA TYR A 211 -11.08 -5.93 -5.33
C TYR A 211 -12.26 -5.61 -4.42
N GLU A 212 -12.15 -6.06 -3.17
CA GLU A 212 -12.94 -5.55 -2.06
C GLU A 212 -12.25 -4.29 -1.52
N THR A 213 -12.95 -3.17 -1.56
CA THR A 213 -12.39 -1.86 -1.22
C THR A 213 -12.96 -1.31 0.07
N VAL A 214 -12.12 -0.59 0.81
CA VAL A 214 -12.48 0.15 2.02
C VAL A 214 -12.03 1.60 1.82
N ASN A 215 -12.83 2.56 2.28
CA ASN A 215 -12.42 3.96 2.29
C ASN A 215 -11.37 4.19 3.38
N PHE A 216 -10.21 4.73 3.01
CA PHE A 216 -9.15 5.10 3.94
C PHE A 216 -9.02 6.62 4.04
N VAL A 217 -8.64 7.08 5.22
CA VAL A 217 -8.33 8.48 5.51
C VAL A 217 -6.87 8.59 5.96
N TYR A 218 -6.20 9.66 5.51
CA TYR A 218 -4.92 10.14 6.06
C TYR A 218 -5.01 11.66 6.26
N SER A 219 -4.68 12.13 7.45
CA SER A 219 -4.90 13.53 7.85
C SER A 219 -3.99 13.94 8.99
N ASN A 220 -3.74 15.24 9.11
CA ASN A 220 -3.15 15.86 10.31
C ASN A 220 -4.20 16.45 11.27
N MET A 221 -5.49 16.23 11.01
CA MET A 221 -6.58 16.65 11.89
C MET A 221 -6.57 15.87 13.20
N GLY A 222 -7.10 16.49 14.27
CA GLY A 222 -7.33 15.83 15.54
C GLY A 222 -8.34 14.69 15.42
N VAL A 223 -8.23 13.71 16.30
CA VAL A 223 -9.11 12.53 16.34
C VAL A 223 -9.98 12.56 17.59
N LEU A 224 -11.30 12.64 17.42
CA LEU A 224 -12.30 12.63 18.48
C LEU A 224 -12.53 11.22 19.02
N ASP A 225 -12.55 10.22 18.13
CA ASP A 225 -12.76 8.83 18.49
C ASP A 225 -11.99 7.86 17.58
N VAL A 226 -11.57 6.74 18.15
CA VAL A 226 -10.92 5.62 17.45
C VAL A 226 -11.54 4.32 17.95
N ARG A 227 -12.10 3.55 17.02
CA ARG A 227 -12.86 2.32 17.28
C ARG A 227 -12.03 1.05 17.05
N CYS A 228 -10.71 1.19 17.08
CA CYS A 228 -9.76 0.11 16.88
C CYS A 228 -8.55 0.27 17.80
N ASP A 229 -7.71 -0.75 17.86
CA ASP A 229 -6.46 -0.69 18.61
C ASP A 229 -5.44 0.20 17.89
N VAL A 230 -4.92 1.19 18.60
CA VAL A 230 -3.80 2.00 18.13
C VAL A 230 -2.51 1.43 18.71
N ILE A 231 -1.52 1.24 17.83
CA ILE A 231 -0.20 0.76 18.22
C ILE A 231 0.79 1.91 18.12
N GLN A 232 1.39 2.27 19.25
CA GLN A 232 2.46 3.25 19.28
C GLN A 232 3.81 2.58 19.06
N VAL A 233 4.60 3.13 18.15
CA VAL A 233 5.98 2.70 17.87
C VAL A 233 6.94 3.87 18.09
N GLN A 234 8.18 3.55 18.44
CA GLN A 234 9.25 4.53 18.59
C GLN A 234 10.34 4.28 17.54
N GLU A 235 10.61 5.29 16.72
CA GLU A 235 11.63 5.26 15.68
C GLU A 235 12.73 6.26 15.99
N LYS A 236 13.98 5.92 15.66
CA LYS A 236 15.09 6.87 15.67
C LYS A 236 15.24 7.48 14.28
N GLN A 237 14.97 8.78 14.16
CA GLN A 237 15.21 9.54 12.94
C GLN A 237 16.11 10.73 13.26
N ASN A 238 17.27 10.82 12.60
CA ASN A 238 18.28 11.88 12.84
C ASN A 238 18.69 12.04 14.32
N GLY A 239 18.75 10.94 15.07
CA GLY A 239 19.09 10.94 16.49
C GLY A 239 17.95 11.34 17.44
N GLN A 240 16.76 11.67 16.93
CA GLN A 240 15.57 11.95 17.73
C GLN A 240 14.63 10.74 17.75
N ASN A 241 13.99 10.50 18.90
CA ASN A 241 12.94 9.50 19.04
C ASN A 241 11.61 10.10 18.56
N ILE A 242 11.08 9.58 17.47
CA ILE A 242 9.77 9.96 16.92
C ILE A 242 8.78 8.87 17.29
N LYS A 243 7.67 9.28 17.91
CA LYS A 243 6.54 8.39 18.19
C LYS A 243 5.59 8.41 17.02
N LYS A 244 5.18 7.24 16.53
CA LYS A 244 4.08 7.12 15.57
C LYS A 244 2.96 6.30 16.15
N ASN A 245 1.74 6.78 15.94
CA ASN A 245 0.50 6.10 16.30
C ASN A 245 -0.07 5.46 15.04
N LEU A 246 -0.08 4.13 15.00
CA LEU A 246 -0.38 3.35 13.82
C LEU A 246 -1.66 2.55 14.00
N VAL A 247 -2.45 2.47 12.94
CA VAL A 247 -3.61 1.58 12.81
C VAL A 247 -3.26 0.45 11.86
N PHE A 248 -3.53 -0.78 12.29
CA PHE A 248 -3.28 -2.00 11.51
C PHE A 248 -4.59 -2.61 11.03
N PHE A 249 -4.66 -3.03 9.76
CA PHE A 249 -5.86 -3.56 9.12
C PHE A 249 -5.63 -4.91 8.40
#